data_AF-A0A8H5ED82-F1
#
_entry.id   AF-A0A8H5ED82-F1
#
_cell.length_a   1.000
_cell.length_b   1.000
_cell.length_c   1.000
_cell.angle_alpha   90.00
_cell.angle_beta   90.00
_cell.angle_gamma   90.00
#
_symmetry.space_group_name_H-M   'P 1'
#
loop_
_entity.id
_entity.type
_entity.pdbx_description
1 polymer ?
#
loop_
_entity_poly.entity_id
_entity_poly.type
_entity_poly.pdbx_seq_one_letter_code
_entity_poly.pdbx_strand_id
1 'polypeptide(L)'
;MRDPQEDLEPMPISDMRLKTHHRGKKVLLRVKTAPARVTAVVTNVEDEEGTAVLLALHQQFQEDLLTARHPAQDSVAILKDPFFEQTAEGTYSLQVVHPSDIIWLEDHDERIPEQWRVHRKIKSSAEYGAEGEGLASKEHWLPALHSSSPDEKQQALLGHSDIYLKLDRPRQALLDAIEGDGLTTSTEESWLLQARAIYHLGKFEECQQKLRALKKAFPKSVPAWSLQLHIGKSLKEKNDGAYAVANMLIGAQEAPPLIDCATFSSLVEIRVAPGRVMGLFLTKDVSAGDLILCGKAFSYYFMDDEKSHETYPILLNMSSKELTSGGSVHLWPQVTQKLFHNPEYIYTIQELFHGDHKKLQIIEWGGSPVVDSFMVERTIHYNEVNAPRTKSNDLETRVFRKTGDSLEIDNNNTNCVSNCRRSFIGDMQIIRATQDMSAGTKLLLSYRTPCAFESYAQSRSKEDKAALEKRHKFCHEASDLLKTEVLQFNFAKARTVLKQLEKTYNGKSANKVRLELSELCFGMSDRYTDSGMHADFVRMIVKSLESLGFVIVAFETIL
;
A
#
# COMPACT_ATOMS: atom_id res chain seq x y z
N MET A 1 -35.46 0.26 8.39
CA MET A 1 -34.73 1.52 8.13
C MET A 1 -35.28 2.07 6.82
N ARG A 2 -35.62 3.36 6.73
CA ARG A 2 -36.04 3.98 5.46
C ARG A 2 -34.88 3.94 4.47
N ASP A 3 -35.17 3.77 3.17
CA ASP A 3 -34.14 3.87 2.13
C ASP A 3 -33.62 5.33 2.13
N PRO A 4 -32.32 5.57 2.39
CA PRO A 4 -31.72 6.91 2.46
C PRO A 4 -31.92 7.75 1.18
N GLN A 5 -32.24 7.10 0.06
CA GLN A 5 -32.56 7.79 -1.19
C GLN A 5 -33.92 8.49 -1.16
N GLU A 6 -34.84 8.12 -0.26
CA GLU A 6 -36.15 8.76 -0.13
C GLU A 6 -36.04 10.23 0.30
N ASP A 7 -34.95 10.60 0.98
CA ASP A 7 -34.69 11.96 1.46
C ASP A 7 -34.04 12.88 0.41
N LEU A 8 -33.68 12.36 -0.78
CA LEU A 8 -33.09 13.14 -1.87
C LEU A 8 -34.14 13.62 -2.87
N GLU A 9 -34.09 14.90 -3.21
CA GLU A 9 -35.01 15.48 -4.20
C GLU A 9 -34.52 15.24 -5.64
N PRO A 10 -35.38 14.75 -6.56
CA PRO A 10 -35.02 14.63 -7.97
C PRO A 10 -34.61 15.98 -8.58
N MET A 11 -33.64 15.94 -9.49
CA MET A 11 -33.19 17.10 -10.27
C MET A 11 -32.78 16.63 -11.67
N PRO A 12 -33.40 17.15 -12.75
CA PRO A 12 -32.97 16.84 -14.11
C PRO A 12 -31.61 17.49 -14.41
N ILE A 13 -30.90 16.94 -15.38
CA ILE A 13 -29.57 17.43 -15.79
C ILE A 13 -29.68 18.85 -16.36
N SER A 14 -30.77 19.13 -17.06
CA SER A 14 -31.09 20.43 -17.66
C SER A 14 -31.08 21.60 -16.66
N ASP A 15 -31.40 21.34 -15.39
CA ASP A 15 -31.46 22.34 -14.31
C ASP A 15 -30.11 22.52 -13.59
N MET A 16 -29.11 21.69 -13.87
CA MET A 16 -27.85 21.69 -13.13
C MET A 16 -26.95 22.88 -13.49
N ARG A 17 -26.29 23.44 -12.47
CA ARG A 17 -25.33 24.53 -12.63
C ARG A 17 -23.90 24.02 -12.67
N LEU A 18 -23.10 24.58 -13.57
CA LEU A 18 -21.68 24.27 -13.67
C LEU A 18 -20.95 24.57 -12.35
N LYS A 19 -19.99 23.72 -12.02
CA LYS A 19 -19.10 23.84 -10.85
C LYS A 19 -19.86 23.97 -9.53
N THR A 20 -21.04 23.36 -9.45
CA THR A 20 -21.89 23.35 -8.26
C THR A 20 -22.19 21.91 -7.85
N HIS A 21 -21.96 21.59 -6.57
CA HIS A 21 -22.43 20.34 -5.98
C HIS A 21 -23.88 20.51 -5.53
N HIS A 22 -24.80 19.77 -6.15
CA HIS A 22 -26.23 19.87 -5.86
C HIS A 22 -26.60 19.00 -4.66
N ARG A 23 -26.16 19.41 -3.46
CA ARG A 23 -26.37 18.67 -2.21
C ARG A 23 -27.85 18.43 -1.91
N GLY A 24 -28.19 17.21 -1.49
CA GLY A 24 -29.57 16.81 -1.22
C GLY A 24 -30.39 16.48 -2.48
N LYS A 25 -29.74 16.44 -3.65
CA LYS A 25 -30.39 16.10 -4.93
C LYS A 25 -29.98 14.73 -5.43
N LYS A 26 -30.81 14.16 -6.30
CA LYS A 26 -30.49 12.96 -7.08
C LYS A 26 -30.93 13.08 -8.53
N VAL A 27 -30.27 12.34 -9.41
CA VAL A 27 -30.68 12.15 -10.80
C VAL A 27 -30.62 10.67 -11.16
N LEU A 28 -31.64 10.19 -11.87
CA LEU A 28 -31.65 8.84 -12.42
C LEU A 28 -31.01 8.89 -13.82
N LEU A 29 -30.08 7.97 -14.08
CA LEU A 29 -29.25 7.95 -15.27
C LEU A 29 -29.34 6.59 -15.95
N ARG A 30 -29.47 6.57 -17.27
CA ARG A 30 -29.31 5.37 -18.10
C ARG A 30 -28.07 5.49 -18.98
N VAL A 31 -27.23 4.47 -18.97
CA VAL A 31 -26.01 4.40 -19.80
C VAL A 31 -26.37 4.14 -21.27
N LYS A 32 -25.86 4.97 -22.18
CA LYS A 32 -26.18 4.94 -23.62
C LYS A 32 -25.09 4.37 -24.49
N THR A 33 -23.86 4.41 -24.04
CA THR A 33 -22.70 3.94 -24.79
C THR A 33 -21.90 2.93 -23.99
N ALA A 34 -21.15 2.08 -24.68
CA ALA A 34 -20.13 1.29 -24.03
C ALA A 34 -19.13 2.21 -23.29
N PRO A 35 -18.67 1.84 -22.08
CA PRO A 35 -17.72 2.64 -21.34
C PRO A 35 -16.34 2.58 -22.00
N ALA A 36 -15.59 3.67 -21.87
CA ALA A 36 -14.19 3.75 -22.28
C ALA A 36 -13.32 4.19 -21.10
N ARG A 37 -12.06 3.77 -21.11
CA ARG A 37 -11.06 4.24 -20.15
C ARG A 37 -10.23 5.35 -20.77
N VAL A 38 -10.22 6.51 -20.11
CA VAL A 38 -9.24 7.58 -20.35
C VAL A 38 -8.47 7.76 -19.04
N THR A 39 -8.54 8.92 -18.39
CA THR A 39 -8.09 9.11 -17.01
C THR A 39 -9.08 8.54 -15.98
N ALA A 40 -10.36 8.49 -16.35
CA ALA A 40 -11.48 7.93 -15.61
C ALA A 40 -12.24 6.91 -16.48
N VAL A 41 -13.21 6.19 -15.93
CA VAL A 41 -14.21 5.50 -16.77
C VAL A 41 -15.18 6.55 -17.27
N VAL A 42 -15.33 6.66 -18.58
CA VAL A 42 -16.27 7.60 -19.18
C VAL A 42 -17.32 6.88 -20.01
N THR A 43 -18.56 7.36 -19.95
CA THR A 43 -19.66 6.90 -20.81
C THR A 43 -20.72 7.97 -20.96
N ASN A 44 -21.50 7.97 -22.04
CA ASN A 44 -22.65 8.85 -22.18
C ASN A 44 -23.85 8.29 -21.41
N VAL A 45 -24.54 9.16 -20.68
CA VAL A 45 -25.76 8.83 -19.94
C VAL A 45 -26.89 9.78 -20.33
N GLU A 46 -28.14 9.32 -20.23
CA GLU A 46 -29.34 10.15 -20.35
C GLU A 46 -30.13 10.17 -19.04
N ASP A 47 -30.75 11.30 -18.71
CA ASP A 47 -31.78 11.40 -17.67
C ASP A 47 -33.18 11.12 -18.23
N GLU A 48 -34.19 11.16 -17.35
CA GLU A 48 -35.59 10.88 -17.69
C GLU A 48 -36.20 11.91 -18.66
N GLU A 49 -35.64 13.12 -18.75
CA GLU A 49 -36.05 14.16 -19.71
C GLU A 49 -35.38 13.97 -21.09
N GLY A 50 -34.46 13.01 -21.21
CA GLY A 50 -33.69 12.75 -22.43
C GLY A 50 -32.47 13.65 -22.60
N THR A 51 -32.06 14.38 -21.55
CA THR A 51 -30.83 15.17 -21.56
C THR A 51 -29.65 14.22 -21.47
N ALA A 52 -28.80 14.20 -22.50
CA ALA A 52 -27.63 13.33 -22.55
C ALA A 52 -26.33 14.10 -22.31
N VAL A 53 -25.49 13.58 -21.40
CA VAL A 53 -24.18 14.16 -21.06
C VAL A 53 -23.15 13.06 -20.82
N LEU A 54 -21.88 13.44 -20.78
CA LEU A 54 -20.80 12.53 -20.40
C LEU A 54 -20.84 12.27 -18.88
N LEU A 55 -20.72 11.03 -18.45
CA LEU A 55 -20.48 10.63 -17.07
C LEU A 55 -19.04 10.20 -16.92
N ALA A 56 -18.33 10.75 -15.94
CA ALA A 56 -16.96 10.38 -15.58
C ALA A 56 -16.95 9.76 -14.18
N LEU A 57 -16.64 8.46 -14.11
CA LEU A 57 -16.46 7.72 -12.87
C LEU A 57 -14.97 7.64 -12.52
N HIS A 58 -14.60 8.34 -11.47
CA HIS A 58 -13.26 8.28 -10.89
C HIS A 58 -13.17 7.11 -9.90
N GLN A 59 -11.96 6.84 -9.43
CA GLN A 59 -11.68 5.83 -8.41
C GLN A 59 -12.15 4.41 -8.80
N GLN A 60 -12.21 4.12 -10.09
CA GLN A 60 -12.55 2.80 -10.61
C GLN A 60 -11.28 1.96 -10.77
N PHE A 61 -11.34 0.67 -10.47
CA PHE A 61 -10.21 -0.22 -10.73
C PHE A 61 -9.88 -0.32 -12.22
N GLN A 62 -8.67 -0.79 -12.48
CA GLN A 62 -8.20 -1.13 -13.82
C GLN A 62 -8.76 -2.51 -14.18
N GLU A 63 -10.02 -2.51 -14.61
CA GLU A 63 -10.75 -3.71 -15.01
C GLU A 63 -10.93 -3.76 -16.53
N ASP A 64 -11.14 -4.98 -17.04
CA ASP A 64 -11.65 -5.17 -18.38
C ASP A 64 -13.11 -4.69 -18.46
N LEU A 65 -13.25 -3.46 -18.96
CA LEU A 65 -14.54 -2.81 -19.18
C LEU A 65 -15.47 -3.58 -20.12
N LEU A 66 -14.95 -4.53 -20.92
CA LEU A 66 -15.78 -5.39 -21.77
C LEU A 66 -16.59 -6.40 -20.96
N THR A 67 -16.09 -6.76 -19.78
CA THR A 67 -16.76 -7.72 -18.88
C THR A 67 -17.40 -7.06 -17.67
N ALA A 68 -17.10 -5.77 -17.43
CA ALA A 68 -17.71 -5.00 -16.36
C ALA A 68 -19.24 -4.95 -16.52
N ARG A 69 -19.97 -5.36 -15.47
CA ARG A 69 -21.43 -5.25 -15.43
C ARG A 69 -21.89 -3.80 -15.35
N HIS A 70 -21.11 -2.97 -14.66
CA HIS A 70 -21.37 -1.55 -14.49
C HIS A 70 -20.08 -0.74 -14.66
N PRO A 71 -20.10 0.38 -15.41
CA PRO A 71 -21.19 0.84 -16.27
C PRO A 71 -21.25 0.08 -17.62
N ALA A 72 -22.15 -0.90 -17.79
CA ALA A 72 -22.45 -1.46 -19.11
C ALA A 72 -23.56 -0.66 -19.81
N GLN A 73 -23.66 -0.77 -21.14
CA GLN A 73 -24.77 -0.18 -21.90
C GLN A 73 -26.13 -0.62 -21.33
N ASP A 74 -27.06 0.32 -21.25
CA ASP A 74 -28.39 0.20 -20.65
C ASP A 74 -28.42 -0.06 -19.14
N SER A 75 -27.28 -0.04 -18.45
CA SER A 75 -27.26 0.01 -16.98
C SER A 75 -27.94 1.28 -16.49
N VAL A 76 -28.67 1.18 -15.39
CA VAL A 76 -29.34 2.32 -14.75
C VAL A 76 -28.69 2.59 -13.40
N ALA A 77 -28.47 3.86 -13.08
CA ALA A 77 -27.91 4.28 -11.81
C ALA A 77 -28.62 5.52 -11.25
N ILE A 78 -28.57 5.66 -9.93
CA ILE A 78 -28.92 6.88 -9.23
C ILE A 78 -27.61 7.59 -8.85
N LEU A 79 -27.45 8.83 -9.30
CA LEU A 79 -26.37 9.71 -8.89
C LEU A 79 -26.87 10.67 -7.82
N LYS A 80 -26.23 10.65 -6.65
CA LYS A 80 -26.50 11.52 -5.51
C LYS A 80 -25.58 12.75 -5.55
N ASP A 81 -26.05 13.86 -5.02
CA ASP A 81 -25.30 15.12 -4.90
C ASP A 81 -24.53 15.52 -6.18
N PRO A 82 -25.18 15.49 -7.37
CA PRO A 82 -24.49 15.53 -8.65
C PRO A 82 -23.60 16.78 -8.79
N PHE A 83 -22.38 16.56 -9.28
CA PHE A 83 -21.44 17.62 -9.64
C PHE A 83 -21.31 17.69 -11.16
N PHE A 84 -21.60 18.85 -11.73
CA PHE A 84 -21.60 19.08 -13.17
C PHE A 84 -20.50 20.07 -13.54
N GLU A 85 -19.61 19.69 -14.47
CA GLU A 85 -18.44 20.50 -14.84
C GLU A 85 -18.19 20.48 -16.36
N GLN A 86 -17.50 21.52 -16.84
CA GLN A 86 -16.95 21.55 -18.19
C GLN A 86 -15.52 20.98 -18.18
N THR A 87 -15.27 19.96 -19.00
CA THR A 87 -13.95 19.36 -19.19
C THR A 87 -12.99 20.34 -19.87
N ALA A 88 -11.68 20.06 -19.81
CA ALA A 88 -10.67 20.86 -20.49
C ALA A 88 -10.87 20.93 -22.02
N GLU A 89 -11.55 19.93 -22.60
CA GLU A 89 -11.88 19.86 -24.03
C GLU A 89 -13.16 20.64 -24.40
N GLY A 90 -13.81 21.26 -23.41
CA GLY A 90 -15.01 22.07 -23.61
C GLY A 90 -16.33 21.29 -23.52
N THR A 91 -16.28 19.97 -23.35
CA THR A 91 -17.44 19.08 -23.16
C THR A 91 -18.01 19.21 -21.75
N TYR A 92 -19.29 18.91 -21.55
CA TYR A 92 -19.91 18.92 -20.23
C TYR A 92 -20.04 17.51 -19.68
N SER A 93 -19.73 17.33 -18.40
CA SER A 93 -19.79 16.02 -17.76
C SER A 93 -20.24 16.06 -16.31
N LEU A 94 -20.97 15.01 -15.93
CA LEU A 94 -21.23 14.63 -14.55
C LEU A 94 -19.98 13.92 -14.00
N GLN A 95 -19.52 14.37 -12.84
CA GLN A 95 -18.30 13.86 -12.21
C GLN A 95 -18.67 13.07 -10.97
N VAL A 96 -18.25 11.80 -10.92
CA VAL A 96 -18.42 10.92 -9.76
C VAL A 96 -17.04 10.68 -9.16
N VAL A 97 -16.72 11.44 -8.12
CA VAL A 97 -15.40 11.41 -7.48
C VAL A 97 -15.35 10.44 -6.31
N HIS A 98 -16.48 10.23 -5.63
CA HIS A 98 -16.60 9.27 -4.53
C HIS A 98 -17.40 8.05 -5.01
N PRO A 99 -16.94 6.81 -4.77
CA PRO A 99 -17.69 5.60 -5.15
C PRO A 99 -19.10 5.54 -4.54
N SER A 100 -19.29 6.14 -3.36
CA SER A 100 -20.58 6.19 -2.68
C SER A 100 -21.60 7.10 -3.34
N ASP A 101 -21.22 7.98 -4.26
CA ASP A 101 -22.13 8.98 -4.85
C ASP A 101 -23.03 8.37 -5.93
N ILE A 102 -22.63 7.23 -6.51
CA ILE A 102 -23.41 6.53 -7.53
C ILE A 102 -23.90 5.18 -7.01
N ILE A 103 -25.15 4.84 -7.33
CA ILE A 103 -25.79 3.59 -6.94
C ILE A 103 -26.31 2.92 -8.20
N TRP A 104 -25.68 1.81 -8.59
CA TRP A 104 -26.13 0.99 -9.71
C TRP A 104 -27.36 0.18 -9.31
N LEU A 105 -28.37 0.18 -10.18
CA LEU A 105 -29.62 -0.54 -9.97
C LEU A 105 -29.58 -1.87 -10.71
N GLU A 106 -30.09 -2.91 -10.05
CA GLU A 106 -30.28 -4.23 -10.65
C GLU A 106 -31.39 -4.19 -11.70
N ASP A 107 -31.32 -5.03 -12.73
CA ASP A 107 -32.22 -4.97 -13.91
C ASP A 107 -33.73 -5.01 -13.56
N HIS A 108 -34.08 -5.59 -12.40
CA HIS A 108 -35.44 -5.77 -11.89
C HIS A 108 -35.79 -4.84 -10.72
N ASP A 109 -34.94 -3.85 -10.43
CA ASP A 109 -35.18 -2.88 -9.37
C ASP A 109 -36.41 -2.02 -9.69
N GLU A 110 -37.34 -1.92 -8.74
CA GLU A 110 -38.61 -1.20 -8.92
C GLU A 110 -38.41 0.29 -9.21
N ARG A 111 -37.28 0.87 -8.78
CA ARG A 111 -36.91 2.27 -9.01
C ARG A 111 -36.59 2.57 -10.48
N ILE A 112 -36.39 1.55 -11.32
CA ILE A 112 -36.17 1.72 -12.75
C ILE A 112 -37.53 1.98 -13.45
N PRO A 113 -37.69 3.10 -14.19
CA PRO A 113 -38.88 3.37 -14.99
C PRO A 113 -39.14 2.26 -16.01
N GLU A 114 -40.41 1.92 -16.24
CA GLU A 114 -40.79 0.82 -17.15
C GLU A 114 -40.17 0.96 -18.55
N GLN A 115 -40.09 2.19 -19.07
CA GLN A 115 -39.48 2.50 -20.36
C GLN A 115 -37.97 2.20 -20.46
N TRP A 116 -37.29 2.08 -19.32
CA TRP A 116 -35.86 1.78 -19.24
C TRP A 116 -35.56 0.36 -18.79
N ARG A 117 -36.57 -0.41 -18.38
CA ARG A 117 -36.38 -1.80 -17.95
C ARG A 117 -35.95 -2.66 -19.13
N VAL A 118 -34.71 -3.12 -19.09
CA VAL A 118 -34.20 -4.09 -20.04
C VAL A 118 -34.73 -5.45 -19.64
N HIS A 119 -35.53 -6.06 -20.51
CA HIS A 119 -35.97 -7.44 -20.33
C HIS A 119 -34.84 -8.39 -20.73
N ARG A 120 -33.76 -8.42 -19.94
CA ARG A 120 -32.72 -9.43 -20.13
C ARG A 120 -33.32 -10.80 -19.85
N LYS A 121 -33.03 -11.77 -20.72
CA LYS A 121 -33.45 -13.15 -20.54
C LYS A 121 -32.92 -13.63 -19.18
N ILE A 122 -33.82 -13.95 -18.25
CA ILE A 122 -33.46 -14.60 -16.99
C ILE A 122 -32.81 -15.92 -17.38
N LYS A 123 -31.52 -16.05 -17.05
CA LYS A 123 -30.77 -17.29 -17.28
C LYS A 123 -31.21 -18.33 -16.25
N SER A 124 -31.13 -19.59 -16.61
CA SER A 124 -31.30 -20.68 -15.63
C SER A 124 -30.16 -20.65 -14.59
N SER A 125 -30.38 -21.28 -13.42
CA SER A 125 -29.34 -21.42 -12.39
C SER A 125 -28.01 -21.98 -12.96
N ALA A 126 -28.10 -23.01 -13.79
CA ALA A 126 -26.96 -23.63 -14.43
C ALA A 126 -26.21 -22.70 -15.41
N GLU A 127 -26.93 -21.84 -16.13
CA GLU A 127 -26.32 -20.86 -17.04
C GLU A 127 -25.61 -19.73 -16.28
N TYR A 128 -26.17 -19.25 -15.17
CA TYR A 128 -25.50 -18.30 -14.28
C TYR A 128 -24.23 -18.92 -13.67
N GLY A 129 -24.33 -20.14 -13.14
CA GLY A 129 -23.18 -20.86 -12.58
C GLY A 129 -22.04 -21.05 -13.59
N ALA A 130 -22.35 -21.51 -14.81
CA ALA A 130 -21.35 -21.71 -15.85
C ALA A 130 -20.70 -20.39 -16.32
N GLU A 131 -21.46 -19.29 -16.38
CA GLU A 131 -20.91 -17.97 -16.70
C GLU A 131 -19.98 -17.47 -15.58
N GLY A 132 -20.41 -17.56 -14.32
CA GLY A 132 -19.63 -17.16 -13.16
C GLY A 132 -18.31 -17.94 -13.06
N GLU A 133 -18.36 -19.26 -13.22
CA GLU A 133 -17.16 -20.11 -13.27
C GLU A 133 -16.25 -19.75 -14.46
N GLY A 134 -16.83 -19.50 -15.64
CA GLY A 134 -16.10 -19.07 -16.82
C GLY A 134 -15.35 -17.74 -16.60
N LEU A 135 -15.98 -16.77 -15.95
CA LEU A 135 -15.38 -15.48 -15.62
C LEU A 135 -14.31 -15.63 -14.51
N ALA A 136 -14.60 -16.40 -13.45
CA ALA A 136 -13.68 -16.69 -12.37
C ALA A 136 -12.40 -17.40 -12.86
N SER A 137 -12.53 -18.34 -13.81
CA SER A 137 -11.39 -19.04 -14.42
C SER A 137 -10.43 -18.13 -15.20
N LYS A 138 -10.92 -16.96 -15.62
CA LYS A 138 -10.16 -15.90 -16.28
C LYS A 138 -9.74 -14.79 -15.30
N GLU A 139 -9.97 -14.98 -14.01
CA GLU A 139 -9.72 -14.00 -12.95
C GLU A 139 -10.55 -12.70 -13.08
N HIS A 140 -11.67 -12.75 -13.80
CA HIS A 140 -12.63 -11.65 -13.89
C HIS A 140 -13.61 -11.71 -12.70
N TRP A 141 -13.08 -11.45 -11.51
CA TRP A 141 -13.76 -11.66 -10.23
C TRP A 141 -15.01 -10.80 -10.04
N LEU A 142 -14.98 -9.50 -10.37
CA LEU A 142 -16.13 -8.61 -10.21
C LEU A 142 -17.30 -8.98 -11.12
N PRO A 143 -17.09 -9.24 -12.42
CA PRO A 143 -18.14 -9.80 -13.28
C PRO A 143 -18.69 -11.12 -12.75
N ALA A 144 -17.82 -12.03 -12.30
CA ALA A 144 -18.23 -13.33 -11.75
C ALA A 144 -19.12 -13.17 -10.51
N LEU A 145 -18.84 -12.18 -9.66
CA LEU A 145 -19.64 -11.82 -8.47
C LEU A 145 -21.11 -11.62 -8.82
N HIS A 146 -21.34 -10.96 -9.96
CA HIS A 146 -22.67 -10.59 -10.43
C HIS A 146 -23.38 -11.69 -11.24
N SER A 147 -22.69 -12.79 -11.56
CA SER A 147 -23.23 -13.94 -12.29
C SER A 147 -23.84 -15.00 -11.36
N SER A 148 -24.48 -14.60 -10.26
CA SER A 148 -25.06 -15.52 -9.27
C SER A 148 -26.56 -15.72 -9.48
N SER A 149 -27.02 -16.98 -9.44
CA SER A 149 -28.45 -17.30 -9.55
C SER A 149 -29.20 -17.06 -8.23
N PRO A 150 -30.44 -16.52 -8.26
CA PRO A 150 -31.29 -16.41 -7.07
C PRO A 150 -31.90 -17.75 -6.61
N ASP A 151 -31.95 -18.77 -7.46
CA ASP A 151 -32.66 -20.03 -7.17
C ASP A 151 -31.90 -20.95 -6.20
N GLU A 152 -30.56 -20.95 -6.25
CA GLU A 152 -29.68 -21.75 -5.39
C GLU A 152 -28.98 -20.88 -4.34
N LYS A 153 -29.78 -20.27 -3.46
CA LYS A 153 -29.31 -19.23 -2.52
C LYS A 153 -28.05 -19.63 -1.72
N GLN A 154 -27.96 -20.88 -1.25
CA GLN A 154 -26.77 -21.34 -0.51
C GLN A 154 -25.51 -21.41 -1.39
N GLN A 155 -25.58 -22.06 -2.55
CA GLN A 155 -24.41 -22.20 -3.43
C GLN A 155 -23.97 -20.83 -3.98
N ALA A 156 -24.93 -19.96 -4.29
CA ALA A 156 -24.66 -18.58 -4.69
C ALA A 156 -23.89 -17.82 -3.59
N LEU A 157 -24.31 -17.90 -2.33
CA LEU A 157 -23.63 -17.25 -1.21
C LEU A 157 -22.21 -17.81 -0.99
N LEU A 158 -22.01 -19.13 -1.07
CA LEU A 158 -20.68 -19.73 -0.90
C LEU A 158 -19.74 -19.37 -2.06
N GLY A 159 -20.24 -19.38 -3.30
CA GLY A 159 -19.49 -18.91 -4.47
C GLY A 159 -19.12 -17.43 -4.36
N HIS A 160 -20.08 -16.59 -3.96
CA HIS A 160 -19.86 -15.16 -3.71
C HIS A 160 -18.80 -14.94 -2.61
N SER A 161 -18.86 -15.72 -1.53
CA SER A 161 -17.85 -15.67 -0.46
C SER A 161 -16.44 -15.94 -0.96
N ASP A 162 -16.22 -16.96 -1.80
CA ASP A 162 -14.88 -17.24 -2.33
C ASP A 162 -14.38 -16.11 -3.24
N ILE A 163 -15.26 -15.56 -4.10
CA ILE A 163 -14.93 -14.42 -4.96
C ILE A 163 -14.59 -13.18 -4.11
N TYR A 164 -15.32 -12.92 -3.01
CA TYR A 164 -14.99 -11.84 -2.10
C TYR A 164 -13.60 -11.98 -1.47
N LEU A 165 -13.13 -13.20 -1.18
CA LEU A 165 -11.75 -13.40 -0.74
C LEU A 165 -10.74 -13.04 -1.83
N LYS A 166 -11.04 -13.32 -3.10
CA LYS A 166 -10.19 -12.93 -4.24
C LYS A 166 -10.14 -11.42 -4.46
N LEU A 167 -11.22 -10.72 -4.11
CA LEU A 167 -11.36 -9.26 -4.20
C LEU A 167 -10.82 -8.49 -2.98
N ASP A 168 -10.17 -9.17 -2.02
CA ASP A 168 -9.72 -8.57 -0.75
C ASP A 168 -10.88 -7.92 0.05
N ARG A 169 -12.02 -8.62 0.09
CA ARG A 169 -13.24 -8.25 0.85
C ARG A 169 -13.59 -9.32 1.89
N PRO A 170 -12.68 -9.60 2.85
CA PRO A 170 -12.82 -10.74 3.73
C PRO A 170 -14.00 -10.61 4.71
N ARG A 171 -14.49 -9.40 4.99
CA ARG A 171 -15.65 -9.21 5.86
C ARG A 171 -16.95 -9.67 5.17
N GLN A 172 -17.17 -9.28 3.92
CA GLN A 172 -18.30 -9.74 3.13
C GLN A 172 -18.20 -11.24 2.88
N ALA A 173 -17.00 -11.75 2.57
CA ALA A 173 -16.77 -13.18 2.46
C ALA A 173 -17.21 -13.95 3.72
N LEU A 174 -16.93 -13.41 4.91
CA LEU A 174 -17.35 -14.01 6.17
C LEU A 174 -18.88 -13.96 6.35
N LEU A 175 -19.53 -12.85 6.01
CA LEU A 175 -20.98 -12.70 6.13
C LEU A 175 -21.71 -13.70 5.23
N ASP A 176 -21.33 -13.79 3.96
CA ASP A 176 -21.94 -14.71 3.00
C ASP A 176 -21.69 -16.17 3.39
N ALA A 177 -20.48 -16.49 3.88
CA ALA A 177 -20.17 -17.85 4.34
C ALA A 177 -20.94 -18.24 5.62
N ILE A 178 -21.31 -17.28 6.47
CA ILE A 178 -22.17 -17.51 7.65
C ILE A 178 -23.63 -17.65 7.22
N GLU A 179 -24.13 -16.79 6.34
CA GLU A 179 -25.51 -16.85 5.86
C GLU A 179 -25.73 -18.16 5.08
N GLY A 180 -24.81 -18.53 4.19
CA GLY A 180 -24.88 -19.78 3.42
C GLY A 180 -24.87 -21.04 4.32
N ASP A 181 -24.13 -21.03 5.43
CA ASP A 181 -24.10 -22.12 6.42
C ASP A 181 -25.47 -22.33 7.10
N GLY A 182 -26.23 -21.25 7.32
CA GLY A 182 -27.49 -21.25 8.05
C GLY A 182 -28.74 -21.67 7.25
N LEU A 183 -28.63 -21.87 5.93
CA LEU A 183 -29.81 -22.10 5.07
C LEU A 183 -30.31 -23.55 5.01
N THR A 184 -29.44 -24.55 5.13
CA THR A 184 -29.85 -25.97 5.07
C THR A 184 -29.14 -26.79 6.15
N THR A 185 -27.88 -27.13 5.92
CA THR A 185 -26.99 -27.90 6.77
C THR A 185 -25.59 -27.34 6.66
N SER A 186 -24.88 -27.36 7.78
CA SER A 186 -23.49 -26.93 7.80
C SER A 186 -22.61 -27.83 6.94
N THR A 187 -21.93 -27.22 5.97
CA THR A 187 -21.03 -27.90 5.05
C THR A 187 -19.57 -27.68 5.43
N GLU A 188 -18.69 -28.60 5.04
CA GLU A 188 -17.23 -28.41 5.19
C GLU A 188 -16.76 -27.13 4.48
N GLU A 189 -17.30 -26.87 3.28
CA GLU A 189 -16.99 -25.70 2.45
C GLU A 189 -17.32 -24.38 3.16
N SER A 190 -18.54 -24.23 3.69
CA SER A 190 -18.96 -23.01 4.39
C SER A 190 -18.07 -22.73 5.59
N TRP A 191 -17.73 -23.74 6.39
CA TRP A 191 -16.86 -23.59 7.56
C TRP A 191 -15.41 -23.28 7.17
N LEU A 192 -14.92 -23.83 6.05
CA LEU A 192 -13.61 -23.52 5.50
C LEU A 192 -13.54 -22.08 4.99
N LEU A 193 -14.57 -21.61 4.29
CA LEU A 193 -14.69 -20.22 3.82
C LEU A 193 -14.74 -19.24 4.99
N GLN A 194 -15.54 -19.54 6.04
CA GLN A 194 -15.54 -18.76 7.28
C GLN A 194 -14.13 -18.71 7.90
N ALA A 195 -13.43 -19.84 8.01
CA ALA A 195 -12.07 -19.87 8.56
C ALA A 195 -11.08 -19.05 7.71
N ARG A 196 -11.12 -19.17 6.38
CA ARG A 196 -10.28 -18.38 5.45
C ARG A 196 -10.58 -16.89 5.59
N ALA A 197 -11.85 -16.49 5.64
CA ALA A 197 -12.23 -15.10 5.82
C ALA A 197 -11.71 -14.51 7.13
N ILE A 198 -11.83 -15.25 8.25
CA ILE A 198 -11.28 -14.84 9.56
C ILE A 198 -9.73 -14.74 9.50
N TYR A 199 -9.06 -15.64 8.77
CA TYR A 199 -7.61 -15.56 8.53
C TYR A 199 -7.22 -14.27 7.80
N HIS A 200 -7.91 -13.93 6.70
CA HIS A 200 -7.66 -12.73 5.92
C HIS A 200 -8.03 -11.43 6.67
N LEU A 201 -8.93 -11.49 7.65
CA LEU A 201 -9.17 -10.40 8.60
C LEU A 201 -8.04 -10.21 9.64
N GLY A 202 -7.01 -11.07 9.63
CA GLY A 202 -5.90 -11.04 10.59
C GLY A 202 -6.28 -11.51 12.00
N LYS A 203 -7.48 -12.08 12.18
CA LYS A 203 -7.99 -12.57 13.48
C LYS A 203 -7.53 -14.00 13.74
N PHE A 204 -6.23 -14.21 13.83
CA PHE A 204 -5.61 -15.54 13.86
C PHE A 204 -6.07 -16.42 15.03
N GLU A 205 -6.34 -15.84 16.20
CA GLU A 205 -6.82 -16.57 17.38
C GLU A 205 -8.25 -17.08 17.17
N GLU A 206 -9.13 -16.26 16.60
CA GLU A 206 -10.51 -16.64 16.24
C GLU A 206 -10.50 -17.70 15.14
N CYS A 207 -9.63 -17.53 14.13
CA CYS A 207 -9.44 -18.50 13.06
C CYS A 207 -8.98 -19.86 13.62
N GLN A 208 -8.05 -19.85 14.58
CA GLN A 208 -7.58 -21.08 15.24
C GLN A 208 -8.71 -21.79 16.00
N GLN A 209 -9.59 -21.04 16.67
CA GLN A 209 -10.76 -21.62 17.34
C GLN A 209 -11.74 -22.25 16.34
N LYS A 210 -12.03 -21.54 15.24
CA LYS A 210 -12.88 -22.04 14.15
C LYS A 210 -12.30 -23.30 13.51
N LEU A 211 -10.99 -23.35 13.25
CA LEU A 211 -10.33 -24.54 12.71
C LEU A 211 -10.37 -25.74 13.64
N ARG A 212 -10.24 -25.55 14.96
CA ARG A 212 -10.41 -26.64 15.93
C ARG A 212 -11.82 -27.25 15.84
N ALA A 213 -12.84 -26.41 15.74
CA ALA A 213 -14.22 -26.86 15.56
C ALA A 213 -14.40 -27.58 14.21
N LEU A 214 -13.90 -26.99 13.11
CA LEU A 214 -13.96 -27.55 11.76
C LEU A 214 -13.31 -28.93 11.70
N LYS A 215 -12.13 -29.12 12.26
CA LYS A 215 -11.44 -30.41 12.26
C LYS A 215 -12.11 -31.46 13.15
N LYS A 216 -12.87 -31.03 14.16
CA LYS A 216 -13.68 -31.96 14.97
C LYS A 216 -14.91 -32.44 14.18
N ALA A 217 -15.56 -31.54 13.45
CA ALA A 217 -16.72 -31.85 12.62
C ALA A 217 -16.35 -32.61 11.33
N PHE A 218 -15.22 -32.25 10.71
CA PHE A 218 -14.72 -32.79 9.44
C PHE A 218 -13.26 -33.26 9.57
N PRO A 219 -12.98 -34.39 10.27
CA PRO A 219 -11.61 -34.81 10.57
C PRO A 219 -10.72 -35.10 9.36
N LYS A 220 -11.33 -35.44 8.21
CA LYS A 220 -10.65 -35.78 6.95
C LYS A 220 -10.40 -34.57 6.04
N SER A 221 -10.75 -33.36 6.46
CA SER A 221 -10.60 -32.14 5.66
C SER A 221 -9.13 -31.75 5.48
N VAL A 222 -8.53 -32.14 4.35
CA VAL A 222 -7.15 -31.75 3.99
C VAL A 222 -6.96 -30.22 3.99
N PRO A 223 -7.89 -29.41 3.41
CA PRO A 223 -7.76 -27.96 3.44
C PRO A 223 -7.72 -27.37 4.86
N ALA A 224 -8.53 -27.90 5.79
CA ALA A 224 -8.54 -27.45 7.18
C ALA A 224 -7.19 -27.72 7.88
N TRP A 225 -6.58 -28.88 7.62
CA TRP A 225 -5.26 -29.22 8.16
C TRP A 225 -4.15 -28.36 7.54
N SER A 226 -4.23 -28.06 6.25
CA SER A 226 -3.29 -27.14 5.58
C SER A 226 -3.35 -25.74 6.20
N LEU A 227 -4.55 -25.15 6.30
CA LEU A 227 -4.75 -23.82 6.88
C LEU A 227 -4.27 -23.73 8.35
N GLN A 228 -4.37 -24.82 9.10
CA GLN A 228 -3.87 -24.88 10.48
C GLN A 228 -2.35 -24.69 10.58
N LEU A 229 -1.57 -25.17 9.60
CA LEU A 229 -0.13 -24.98 9.54
C LEU A 229 0.22 -23.50 9.29
N HIS A 230 -0.51 -22.85 8.37
CA HIS A 230 -0.36 -21.41 8.10
C HIS A 230 -0.63 -20.58 9.35
N ILE A 231 -1.74 -20.81 10.05
CA ILE A 231 -2.05 -20.08 11.30
C ILE A 231 -0.95 -20.24 12.36
N GLY A 232 -0.39 -21.44 12.50
CA GLY A 232 0.71 -21.68 13.45
C GLY A 232 1.93 -20.80 13.16
N LYS A 233 2.25 -20.61 11.87
CA LYS A 233 3.29 -19.68 11.40
C LYS A 233 2.90 -18.23 11.69
N SER A 234 1.71 -17.79 11.26
CA SER A 234 1.22 -16.42 11.41
C SER A 234 1.14 -15.96 12.87
N LEU A 235 0.80 -16.87 13.80
CA LEU A 235 0.80 -16.56 15.25
C LEU A 235 2.22 -16.32 15.80
N LYS A 236 3.21 -17.11 15.37
CA LYS A 236 4.61 -16.90 15.77
C LYS A 236 5.17 -15.59 15.19
N GLU A 237 4.82 -15.29 13.95
CA GLU A 237 5.14 -14.01 13.31
C GLU A 237 4.54 -12.85 14.11
N LYS A 238 3.23 -12.86 14.35
CA LYS A 238 2.51 -11.81 15.09
C LYS A 238 3.01 -11.59 16.52
N ASN A 239 3.26 -12.67 17.25
CA ASN A 239 3.57 -12.59 18.68
C ASN A 239 5.07 -12.35 18.94
N ASP A 240 5.93 -13.04 18.18
CA ASP A 240 7.35 -13.13 18.48
C ASP A 240 8.23 -12.42 17.42
N GLY A 241 7.64 -11.96 16.32
CA GLY A 241 8.40 -11.42 15.19
C GLY A 241 9.24 -12.49 14.48
N ALA A 242 8.86 -13.76 14.62
CA ALA A 242 9.62 -14.91 14.11
C ALA A 242 9.36 -15.15 12.62
N TYR A 243 9.97 -14.34 11.77
CA TYR A 243 9.83 -14.43 10.31
C TYR A 243 10.89 -15.34 9.68
N ALA A 244 10.45 -16.24 8.80
CA ALA A 244 11.34 -16.99 7.92
C ALA A 244 11.75 -16.11 6.72
N VAL A 245 12.74 -15.22 6.93
CA VAL A 245 13.18 -14.21 5.95
C VAL A 245 13.52 -14.83 4.59
N ALA A 246 14.16 -16.01 4.57
CA ALA A 246 14.45 -16.73 3.33
C ALA A 246 13.19 -17.03 2.50
N ASN A 247 12.09 -17.44 3.16
CA ASN A 247 10.82 -17.71 2.49
C ASN A 247 10.16 -16.41 2.00
N MET A 248 10.31 -15.32 2.74
CA MET A 248 9.84 -14.00 2.29
C MET A 248 10.58 -13.55 1.03
N LEU A 249 11.90 -13.77 0.97
CA LEU A 249 12.71 -13.44 -0.20
C LEU A 249 12.35 -14.30 -1.41
N ILE A 250 11.99 -15.57 -1.21
CA ILE A 250 11.46 -16.44 -2.28
C ILE A 250 10.12 -15.88 -2.78
N GLY A 251 9.18 -15.57 -1.88
CA GLY A 251 7.88 -14.98 -2.26
C GLY A 251 8.02 -13.63 -2.97
N ALA A 252 9.04 -12.84 -2.64
CA ALA A 252 9.31 -11.56 -3.29
C ALA A 252 9.80 -11.69 -4.75
N GLN A 253 10.08 -12.91 -5.23
CA GLN A 253 10.41 -13.21 -6.63
C GLN A 253 9.17 -13.31 -7.53
N GLU A 254 7.98 -13.42 -6.95
CA GLU A 254 6.72 -13.36 -7.70
C GLU A 254 6.39 -11.91 -8.12
N ALA A 255 5.58 -11.75 -9.17
CA ALA A 255 5.10 -10.47 -9.66
C ALA A 255 3.56 -10.47 -9.70
N PRO A 256 2.87 -9.74 -8.79
CA PRO A 256 3.41 -8.85 -7.77
C PRO A 256 4.02 -9.61 -6.55
N PRO A 257 5.02 -9.04 -5.85
CA PRO A 257 5.70 -9.69 -4.72
C PRO A 257 4.89 -9.59 -3.41
N LEU A 258 3.77 -10.30 -3.35
CA LEU A 258 2.88 -10.33 -2.18
C LEU A 258 3.33 -11.43 -1.19
N ILE A 259 3.59 -11.05 0.06
CA ILE A 259 4.12 -11.97 1.09
C ILE A 259 3.01 -12.37 2.07
N ASP A 260 2.75 -13.67 2.20
CA ASP A 260 1.84 -14.21 3.22
C ASP A 260 2.53 -14.31 4.59
N CYS A 261 2.53 -13.18 5.29
CA CYS A 261 3.07 -13.01 6.64
C CYS A 261 2.16 -12.10 7.48
N ALA A 262 2.07 -12.40 8.79
CA ALA A 262 1.35 -11.58 9.75
C ALA A 262 2.13 -10.32 10.14
N THR A 263 1.43 -9.32 10.68
CA THR A 263 2.06 -8.11 11.24
C THR A 263 2.52 -8.34 12.68
N PHE A 264 3.78 -8.00 12.97
CA PHE A 264 4.37 -7.94 14.31
C PHE A 264 4.50 -6.48 14.72
N SER A 265 3.78 -6.06 15.75
CA SER A 265 3.77 -4.68 16.25
C SER A 265 3.73 -4.57 17.80
N SER A 266 3.98 -5.66 18.52
CA SER A 266 3.82 -5.72 19.99
C SER A 266 4.80 -4.84 20.77
N LEU A 267 5.90 -4.42 20.15
CA LEU A 267 6.90 -3.53 20.75
C LEU A 267 6.61 -2.05 20.57
N VAL A 268 5.54 -1.69 19.86
CA VAL A 268 5.19 -0.30 19.57
C VAL A 268 3.77 0.03 19.99
N GLU A 269 3.58 1.28 20.38
CA GLU A 269 2.26 1.85 20.58
C GLU A 269 2.17 3.28 20.06
N ILE A 270 0.97 3.69 19.69
CA ILE A 270 0.70 5.03 19.20
C ILE A 270 0.43 5.93 20.41
N ARG A 271 1.20 7.02 20.54
CA ARG A 271 0.95 8.08 21.54
C ARG A 271 0.91 9.44 20.88
N VAL A 272 0.16 10.36 21.50
CA VAL A 272 0.21 11.78 21.15
C VAL A 272 1.40 12.42 21.84
N ALA A 273 2.37 12.91 21.06
CA ALA A 273 3.52 13.63 21.60
C ALA A 273 3.13 15.06 22.03
N PRO A 274 3.89 15.69 22.94
CA PRO A 274 3.76 17.12 23.23
C PRO A 274 3.84 17.93 21.92
N GLY A 275 2.80 18.74 21.64
CA GLY A 275 2.63 19.40 20.33
C GLY A 275 1.59 18.77 19.41
N ARG A 276 0.82 17.77 19.87
CA ARG A 276 -0.33 17.14 19.18
C ARG A 276 0.02 16.34 17.91
N VAL A 277 1.27 15.93 17.75
CA VAL A 277 1.67 15.03 16.65
C VAL A 277 1.66 13.59 17.17
N MET A 278 0.92 12.71 16.51
CA MET A 278 0.96 11.28 16.82
C MET A 278 2.30 10.68 16.42
N GLY A 279 2.78 9.72 17.20
CA GLY A 279 4.02 9.01 16.92
C GLY A 279 3.99 7.60 17.48
N LEU A 280 4.88 6.76 16.95
CA LEU A 280 5.14 5.43 17.48
C LEU A 280 6.18 5.50 18.60
N PHE A 281 5.91 4.81 19.69
CA PHE A 281 6.76 4.75 20.87
C PHE A 281 7.02 3.31 21.27
N LEU A 282 8.21 3.03 21.78
CA LEU A 282 8.55 1.71 22.30
C LEU A 282 7.77 1.39 23.57
N THR A 283 7.33 0.14 23.71
CA THR A 283 6.71 -0.38 24.94
C THR A 283 7.74 -0.99 25.89
N LYS A 284 8.92 -1.37 25.39
CA LYS A 284 10.02 -2.01 26.12
C LYS A 284 11.38 -1.54 25.60
N ASP A 285 12.42 -1.81 26.37
CA ASP A 285 13.82 -1.58 25.94
C ASP A 285 14.17 -2.49 24.76
N VAL A 286 14.95 -1.99 23.82
CA VAL A 286 15.45 -2.73 22.64
C VAL A 286 16.93 -2.43 22.42
N SER A 287 17.65 -3.40 21.85
CA SER A 287 19.06 -3.28 21.48
C SER A 287 19.21 -2.95 20.00
N ALA A 288 20.36 -2.40 19.61
CA ALA A 288 20.70 -2.19 18.21
C ALA A 288 20.55 -3.49 17.38
N GLY A 289 19.83 -3.42 16.26
CA GLY A 289 19.55 -4.56 15.37
C GLY A 289 18.23 -5.28 15.64
N ASP A 290 17.62 -5.09 16.81
CA ASP A 290 16.36 -5.73 17.16
C ASP A 290 15.24 -5.37 16.18
N LEU A 291 14.37 -6.34 15.90
CA LEU A 291 13.16 -6.13 15.12
C LEU A 291 12.13 -5.39 15.99
N ILE A 292 11.70 -4.21 15.54
CA ILE A 292 10.72 -3.38 16.25
C ILE A 292 9.31 -3.58 15.67
N LEU A 293 9.20 -3.56 14.35
CA LEU A 293 7.94 -3.69 13.61
C LEU A 293 8.21 -4.47 12.33
N CYS A 294 7.33 -5.41 12.00
CA CYS A 294 7.24 -6.00 10.67
C CYS A 294 5.78 -5.93 10.25
N GLY A 295 5.43 -4.96 9.41
CA GLY A 295 4.05 -4.63 9.05
C GLY A 295 3.73 -4.99 7.61
N LYS A 296 2.56 -5.61 7.40
CA LYS A 296 2.00 -5.80 6.07
C LYS A 296 1.43 -4.47 5.57
N ALA A 297 1.70 -4.13 4.31
CA ALA A 297 1.16 -2.92 3.71
C ALA A 297 -0.37 -2.96 3.68
N PHE A 298 -1.00 -1.80 3.91
CA PHE A 298 -2.46 -1.69 3.80
C PHE A 298 -2.92 -1.86 2.34
N SER A 299 -2.20 -1.23 1.41
CA SER A 299 -2.34 -1.40 -0.03
C SER A 299 -0.95 -1.42 -0.65
N TYR A 300 -0.79 -2.16 -1.74
CA TYR A 300 0.49 -2.35 -2.40
C TYR A 300 0.29 -2.34 -3.91
N TYR A 301 1.10 -1.53 -4.60
CA TYR A 301 1.14 -1.48 -6.06
C TYR A 301 2.55 -1.78 -6.53
N PHE A 302 2.69 -2.76 -7.42
CA PHE A 302 3.96 -3.14 -8.01
C PHE A 302 4.04 -2.60 -9.43
N MET A 303 5.00 -1.69 -9.66
CA MET A 303 5.41 -1.32 -11.01
C MET A 303 6.51 -2.27 -11.46
N ASP A 304 6.28 -2.97 -12.56
CA ASP A 304 7.26 -3.88 -13.14
C ASP A 304 8.24 -3.07 -14.01
N ASP A 305 9.45 -2.87 -13.49
CA ASP A 305 10.53 -2.16 -14.19
C ASP A 305 10.87 -2.79 -15.55
N GLU A 306 10.64 -4.10 -15.74
CA GLU A 306 10.95 -4.82 -16.98
C GLU A 306 9.86 -4.63 -18.06
N LYS A 307 8.66 -4.20 -17.67
CA LYS A 307 7.54 -3.86 -18.58
C LYS A 307 7.40 -2.36 -18.83
N SER A 308 8.36 -1.55 -18.34
CA SER A 308 8.35 -0.07 -18.34
C SER A 308 8.38 0.63 -19.71
N HIS A 309 8.20 -0.10 -20.81
CA HIS A 309 7.91 0.50 -22.12
C HIS A 309 6.47 1.01 -22.24
N GLU A 310 5.60 0.71 -21.27
CA GLU A 310 4.26 1.26 -21.16
C GLU A 310 4.24 2.68 -20.54
N THR A 311 3.18 3.43 -20.85
CA THR A 311 2.93 4.81 -20.39
C THR A 311 3.13 4.96 -18.88
N TYR A 312 4.13 5.76 -18.46
CA TYR A 312 4.34 6.08 -17.05
C TYR A 312 3.20 6.98 -16.54
N PRO A 313 2.39 6.55 -15.56
CA PRO A 313 1.21 7.29 -15.12
C PRO A 313 1.62 8.57 -14.38
N ILE A 314 0.96 9.67 -14.71
CA ILE A 314 1.16 10.98 -14.09
C ILE A 314 -0.20 11.57 -13.77
N LEU A 315 -0.35 12.07 -12.55
CA LEU A 315 -1.52 12.76 -12.05
C LEU A 315 -1.09 14.16 -11.58
N LEU A 316 -1.75 15.19 -12.10
CA LEU A 316 -1.54 16.58 -11.68
C LEU A 316 -2.72 17.03 -10.81
N ASN A 317 -2.46 17.32 -9.54
CA ASN A 317 -3.45 17.95 -8.68
C ASN A 317 -3.49 19.46 -9.02
N MET A 318 -4.53 19.88 -9.73
CA MET A 318 -4.65 21.28 -10.18
C MET A 318 -4.79 22.28 -9.02
N SER A 319 -5.27 21.84 -7.86
CA SER A 319 -5.48 22.70 -6.69
C SER A 319 -4.18 22.94 -5.91
N SER A 320 -3.41 21.90 -5.64
CA SER A 320 -2.11 22.00 -4.94
C SER A 320 -0.95 22.29 -5.90
N LYS A 321 -1.15 22.09 -7.21
CA LYS A 321 -0.11 22.11 -8.26
C LYS A 321 0.96 21.04 -8.04
N GLU A 322 0.62 19.98 -7.33
CA GLU A 322 1.53 18.87 -7.06
C GLU A 322 1.38 17.80 -8.14
N LEU A 323 2.52 17.16 -8.44
CA LEU A 323 2.63 16.09 -9.42
C LEU A 323 2.79 14.77 -8.67
N THR A 324 1.87 13.84 -8.89
CA THR A 324 1.97 12.45 -8.43
C THR A 324 2.30 11.57 -9.63
N SER A 325 3.23 10.65 -9.50
CA SER A 325 3.67 9.83 -10.63
C SER A 325 3.95 8.39 -10.23
N GLY A 326 3.86 7.49 -11.21
CA GLY A 326 4.12 6.06 -10.99
C GLY A 326 3.03 5.38 -10.17
N GLY A 327 3.43 4.43 -9.31
CA GLY A 327 2.53 3.52 -8.61
C GLY A 327 1.53 4.20 -7.68
N SER A 328 1.91 5.36 -7.13
CA SER A 328 1.07 6.21 -6.29
C SER A 328 -0.26 6.59 -6.97
N VAL A 329 -0.26 6.77 -8.30
CA VAL A 329 -1.47 7.06 -9.08
C VAL A 329 -2.48 5.92 -8.99
N HIS A 330 -2.01 4.67 -8.93
CA HIS A 330 -2.86 3.49 -8.83
C HIS A 330 -3.26 3.15 -7.39
N LEU A 331 -2.48 3.58 -6.38
CA LEU A 331 -2.85 3.42 -4.98
C LEU A 331 -4.14 4.18 -4.63
N TRP A 332 -4.38 5.33 -5.26
CA TRP A 332 -5.55 6.14 -4.98
C TRP A 332 -6.89 5.41 -5.22
N PRO A 333 -7.18 4.88 -6.43
CA PRO A 333 -8.38 4.07 -6.66
C PRO A 333 -8.40 2.81 -5.80
N GLN A 334 -7.25 2.14 -5.61
CA GLN A 334 -7.17 0.90 -4.83
C GLN A 334 -7.56 1.09 -3.36
N VAL A 335 -6.97 2.09 -2.69
CA VAL A 335 -7.25 2.39 -1.28
C VAL A 335 -8.68 2.89 -1.12
N THR A 336 -9.15 3.75 -2.03
CA THR A 336 -10.53 4.26 -1.99
C THR A 336 -11.55 3.12 -2.07
N GLN A 337 -11.37 2.22 -3.03
CA GLN A 337 -12.25 1.06 -3.20
C GLN A 337 -12.12 0.07 -2.04
N LYS A 338 -10.90 -0.18 -1.55
CA LYS A 338 -10.67 -1.04 -0.38
C LYS A 338 -11.41 -0.52 0.84
N LEU A 339 -11.41 0.79 1.09
CA LEU A 339 -12.14 1.42 2.19
C LEU A 339 -13.65 1.40 1.97
N PHE A 340 -14.10 1.61 0.73
CA PHE A 340 -15.53 1.58 0.39
C PHE A 340 -16.13 0.20 0.65
N HIS A 341 -15.40 -0.85 0.29
CA HIS A 341 -15.82 -2.23 0.51
C HIS A 341 -15.43 -2.79 1.88
N ASN A 342 -14.52 -2.16 2.63
CA ASN A 342 -14.13 -2.60 3.98
C ASN A 342 -14.17 -1.40 4.94
N PRO A 343 -15.38 -0.93 5.30
CA PRO A 343 -15.59 0.31 6.03
C PRO A 343 -14.95 0.35 7.42
N GLU A 344 -14.66 -0.80 8.03
CA GLU A 344 -13.97 -0.91 9.31
C GLU A 344 -12.58 -0.27 9.32
N TYR A 345 -11.90 -0.24 8.17
CA TYR A 345 -10.56 0.35 8.07
C TYR A 345 -10.58 1.88 8.03
N ILE A 346 -11.74 2.50 7.80
CA ILE A 346 -11.88 3.96 7.72
C ILE A 346 -11.39 4.61 9.01
N TYR A 347 -11.75 4.05 10.17
CA TYR A 347 -11.33 4.56 11.47
C TYR A 347 -9.80 4.58 11.61
N THR A 348 -9.13 3.50 11.20
CA THR A 348 -7.66 3.40 11.25
C THR A 348 -6.99 4.35 10.26
N ILE A 349 -7.50 4.47 9.04
CA ILE A 349 -6.93 5.37 8.02
C ILE A 349 -7.10 6.85 8.41
N GLN A 350 -8.22 7.21 9.04
CA GLN A 350 -8.46 8.58 9.53
C GLN A 350 -7.49 9.01 10.65
N GLU A 351 -6.88 8.06 11.34
CA GLU A 351 -5.84 8.36 12.34
C GLU A 351 -4.49 8.65 11.69
N LEU A 352 -4.25 8.27 10.45
CA LEU A 352 -3.00 8.60 9.76
C LEU A 352 -2.89 10.10 9.52
N PHE A 353 -1.66 10.61 9.41
CA PHE A 353 -1.44 12.03 9.16
C PHE A 353 -1.92 12.41 7.75
N HIS A 354 -2.81 13.40 7.66
CA HIS A 354 -3.42 13.85 6.40
C HIS A 354 -3.35 15.39 6.23
N GLY A 355 -2.47 16.05 6.99
CA GLY A 355 -2.29 17.50 7.03
C GLY A 355 -3.32 18.24 7.90
N ASP A 356 -3.54 19.53 7.62
CA ASP A 356 -4.35 20.45 8.44
C ASP A 356 -5.87 20.37 8.17
N HIS A 357 -6.37 19.27 7.63
CA HIS A 357 -7.80 19.10 7.36
C HIS A 357 -8.56 18.59 8.59
N LYS A 358 -9.81 19.07 8.73
CA LYS A 358 -10.73 18.59 9.77
C LYS A 358 -10.92 17.08 9.59
N LYS A 359 -10.90 16.34 10.69
CA LYS A 359 -11.26 14.90 10.69
C LYS A 359 -12.57 14.71 9.94
N LEU A 360 -12.60 13.74 9.04
CA LEU A 360 -13.80 13.36 8.33
C LEU A 360 -14.93 13.10 9.33
N GLN A 361 -16.09 13.71 9.08
CA GLN A 361 -17.32 13.22 9.67
C GLN A 361 -17.70 11.98 8.88
N ILE A 362 -17.56 10.80 9.48
CA ILE A 362 -18.19 9.60 8.93
C ILE A 362 -19.69 9.83 9.07
N ILE A 363 -20.31 10.30 7.99
CA ILE A 363 -21.76 10.28 7.89
C ILE A 363 -22.09 8.84 7.52
N GLU A 364 -22.58 8.07 8.50
CA GLU A 364 -23.29 6.82 8.23
C GLU A 364 -24.57 7.18 7.49
N TRP A 365 -24.47 7.30 6.16
CA TRP A 365 -25.62 7.57 5.31
C TRP A 365 -26.09 6.25 4.76
N GLY A 366 -27.08 5.65 5.42
CA GLY A 366 -27.76 4.47 4.89
C GLY A 366 -27.07 3.14 5.04
N GLY A 367 -26.19 3.00 6.02
CA GLY A 367 -25.48 1.75 6.28
C GLY A 367 -24.24 1.54 5.41
N SER A 368 -23.87 2.48 4.54
CA SER A 368 -22.55 2.51 3.87
C SER A 368 -21.85 3.84 4.17
N PRO A 369 -20.61 3.84 4.67
CA PRO A 369 -19.92 5.10 4.97
C PRO A 369 -19.48 5.79 3.68
N VAL A 370 -19.50 7.12 3.72
CA VAL A 370 -18.93 7.95 2.65
C VAL A 370 -17.40 7.89 2.73
N VAL A 371 -16.76 7.44 1.65
CA VAL A 371 -15.29 7.48 1.51
C VAL A 371 -14.92 8.74 0.74
N ASP A 372 -14.43 9.74 1.46
CA ASP A 372 -13.87 10.95 0.86
C ASP A 372 -12.53 10.60 0.18
N SER A 373 -12.58 10.49 -1.14
CA SER A 373 -11.44 10.13 -1.97
C SER A 373 -10.35 11.22 -1.96
N PHE A 374 -10.67 12.49 -1.74
CA PHE A 374 -9.64 13.54 -1.62
C PHE A 374 -8.87 13.41 -0.31
N MET A 375 -9.54 13.05 0.78
CA MET A 375 -8.85 12.74 2.03
C MET A 375 -7.98 11.49 1.88
N VAL A 376 -8.45 10.47 1.16
CA VAL A 376 -7.66 9.27 0.86
C VAL A 376 -6.40 9.64 0.09
N GLU A 377 -6.51 10.47 -0.96
CA GLU A 377 -5.37 10.96 -1.75
C GLU A 377 -4.32 11.65 -0.86
N ARG A 378 -4.75 12.58 -0.02
CA ARG A 378 -3.85 13.28 0.92
C ARG A 378 -3.21 12.33 1.92
N THR A 379 -3.98 11.36 2.41
CA THR A 379 -3.48 10.36 3.36
C THR A 379 -2.41 9.49 2.68
N ILE A 380 -2.63 9.08 1.43
CA ILE A 380 -1.62 8.38 0.64
C ILE A 380 -0.38 9.27 0.47
N HIS A 381 -0.54 10.50 0.00
CA HIS A 381 0.57 11.43 -0.23
C HIS A 381 1.52 11.58 0.98
N TYR A 382 0.99 11.65 2.21
CA TYR A 382 1.83 11.79 3.40
C TYR A 382 2.38 10.48 3.99
N ASN A 383 1.76 9.33 3.70
CA ASN A 383 2.07 8.06 4.36
C ASN A 383 2.63 6.99 3.42
N GLU A 384 2.53 7.19 2.10
CA GLU A 384 3.07 6.26 1.13
C GLU A 384 4.60 6.18 1.22
N VAL A 385 5.12 5.01 0.88
CA VAL A 385 6.55 4.79 0.82
C VAL A 385 6.86 4.00 -0.44
N ASN A 386 7.74 4.55 -1.25
CA ASN A 386 8.26 3.88 -2.43
C ASN A 386 9.53 3.10 -2.06
N ALA A 387 9.63 1.87 -2.56
CA ALA A 387 10.79 1.02 -2.36
C ALA A 387 11.09 0.24 -3.65
N PRO A 388 12.36 0.15 -4.06
CA PRO A 388 12.74 -0.73 -5.16
C PRO A 388 12.50 -2.18 -4.77
N ARG A 389 12.28 -3.05 -5.78
CA ARG A 389 12.12 -4.48 -5.55
C ARG A 389 13.34 -5.06 -4.85
N THR A 390 13.12 -5.71 -3.71
CA THR A 390 14.16 -6.38 -2.94
C THR A 390 14.67 -7.61 -3.70
N LYS A 391 15.91 -7.58 -4.20
CA LYS A 391 16.55 -8.76 -4.80
C LYS A 391 17.50 -9.41 -3.79
N SER A 392 17.63 -10.74 -3.82
CA SER A 392 18.54 -11.47 -2.91
C SER A 392 19.99 -10.94 -2.97
N ASN A 393 20.44 -10.52 -4.15
CA ASN A 393 21.77 -9.94 -4.35
C ASN A 393 21.93 -8.54 -3.75
N ASP A 394 20.85 -7.85 -3.38
CA ASP A 394 20.93 -6.55 -2.71
C ASP A 394 21.39 -6.67 -1.26
N LEU A 395 21.23 -7.86 -0.65
CA LEU A 395 21.67 -8.14 0.73
C LEU A 395 23.20 -8.29 0.84
N GLU A 396 23.86 -8.72 -0.24
CA GLU A 396 25.30 -9.03 -0.24
C GLU A 396 26.20 -7.82 -0.55
N THR A 397 25.66 -6.70 -1.05
CA THR A 397 26.51 -5.56 -1.53
C THR A 397 26.06 -4.17 -1.09
N ARG A 398 24.99 -4.00 -0.31
CA ARG A 398 24.44 -2.66 -0.05
C ARG A 398 24.38 -2.27 1.42
N VAL A 399 25.55 -2.11 2.04
CA VAL A 399 25.59 -1.34 3.28
C VAL A 399 25.28 0.14 3.00
N PHE A 400 25.81 0.77 1.94
CA PHE A 400 25.32 2.07 1.43
C PHE A 400 25.79 2.35 -0.02
N ARG A 401 25.06 1.87 -1.06
CA ARG A 401 24.95 2.56 -2.37
C ARG A 401 23.98 1.90 -3.35
N LYS A 402 23.07 2.69 -3.91
CA LYS A 402 22.92 2.91 -5.36
C LYS A 402 22.24 4.27 -5.56
N THR A 403 22.98 5.23 -6.10
CA THR A 403 22.45 6.43 -6.73
C THR A 403 22.24 6.13 -8.22
N GLY A 404 21.05 6.46 -8.74
CA GLY A 404 20.61 6.26 -10.13
C GLY A 404 19.48 5.22 -10.21
N ASP A 405 18.23 5.54 -10.53
CA ASP A 405 17.63 6.75 -11.11
C ASP A 405 16.34 7.13 -10.35
N SER A 406 16.18 8.44 -10.10
CA SER A 406 15.02 9.17 -9.59
C SER A 406 13.88 8.44 -8.86
N LEU A 407 13.81 8.65 -7.56
CA LEU A 407 12.58 9.06 -6.85
C LEU A 407 13.03 9.82 -5.59
N GLU A 408 13.46 11.06 -5.80
CA GLU A 408 13.55 12.04 -4.74
C GLU A 408 12.12 12.32 -4.27
N ILE A 409 11.72 11.77 -3.12
CA ILE A 409 10.53 12.26 -2.42
C ILE A 409 10.96 13.55 -1.74
N ASP A 410 10.65 14.65 -2.40
CA ASP A 410 10.82 16.00 -1.89
C ASP A 410 9.77 16.21 -0.79
N ASN A 411 10.17 16.10 0.48
CA ASN A 411 9.35 16.55 1.59
C ASN A 411 10.21 17.33 2.59
N ASN A 412 10.03 18.65 2.56
CA ASN A 412 10.72 19.63 3.38
C ASN A 412 10.32 19.51 4.86
N ASN A 413 10.95 18.57 5.58
CA ASN A 413 11.19 18.75 7.02
C ASN A 413 12.51 18.08 7.42
N THR A 414 13.56 18.88 7.36
CA THR A 414 14.95 18.48 7.44
C THR A 414 15.46 18.62 8.88
N ASN A 415 15.29 17.62 9.76
CA ASN A 415 15.97 17.68 11.08
C ASN A 415 16.11 16.40 11.95
N CYS A 416 15.73 15.20 11.52
CA CYS A 416 15.75 14.04 12.42
C CYS A 416 16.88 13.04 12.13
N VAL A 417 17.81 12.88 13.07
CA VAL A 417 18.66 11.69 13.15
C VAL A 417 17.78 10.49 13.46
N SER A 418 17.76 9.51 12.57
CA SER A 418 16.96 8.29 12.71
C SER A 418 17.52 7.39 13.81
N ASN A 419 16.66 6.87 14.68
CA ASN A 419 17.01 5.82 15.65
C ASN A 419 16.51 4.42 15.21
N CYS A 420 15.90 4.37 14.02
CA CYS A 420 15.39 3.16 13.39
C CYS A 420 15.84 3.07 11.93
N ARG A 421 15.93 1.85 11.39
CA ARG A 421 16.15 1.58 9.97
C ARG A 421 14.92 0.90 9.40
N ARG A 422 14.42 1.43 8.27
CA ARG A 422 13.32 0.85 7.51
C ARG A 422 13.85 0.13 6.27
N SER A 423 13.33 -1.07 6.01
CA SER A 423 13.56 -1.87 4.81
C SER A 423 12.27 -2.55 4.38
N PHE A 424 12.27 -3.18 3.20
CA PHE A 424 11.10 -3.84 2.63
C PHE A 424 11.46 -5.22 2.07
N ILE A 425 10.49 -6.15 2.11
CA ILE A 425 10.52 -7.40 1.35
C ILE A 425 9.12 -7.57 0.77
N GLY A 426 8.96 -7.37 -0.54
CA GLY A 426 7.64 -7.33 -1.16
C GLY A 426 6.75 -6.26 -0.52
N ASP A 427 5.53 -6.63 -0.14
CA ASP A 427 4.56 -5.78 0.55
C ASP A 427 4.76 -5.69 2.08
N MET A 428 5.86 -6.22 2.63
CA MET A 428 6.17 -6.16 4.06
C MET A 428 7.19 -5.04 4.36
N GLN A 429 6.82 -4.14 5.28
CA GLN A 429 7.71 -3.13 5.86
C GLN A 429 8.39 -3.69 7.12
N ILE A 430 9.71 -3.56 7.20
CA ILE A 430 10.52 -4.03 8.32
C ILE A 430 11.22 -2.82 8.96
N ILE A 431 11.08 -2.67 10.28
CA ILE A 431 11.75 -1.64 11.06
C ILE A 431 12.61 -2.28 12.13
N ARG A 432 13.90 -1.93 12.14
CA ARG A 432 14.88 -2.38 13.15
C ARG A 432 15.48 -1.20 13.91
N ALA A 433 15.86 -1.43 15.16
CA ALA A 433 16.62 -0.48 15.96
C ALA A 433 18.00 -0.25 15.34
N THR A 434 18.47 1.00 15.28
CA THR A 434 19.86 1.30 14.87
C THR A 434 20.80 1.53 16.06
N GLN A 435 20.24 1.62 17.26
CA GLN A 435 20.93 1.86 18.52
C GLN A 435 20.09 1.29 19.66
N ASP A 436 20.71 1.15 20.82
CA ASP A 436 19.98 0.78 22.03
C ASP A 436 19.01 1.90 22.42
N MET A 437 17.79 1.54 22.77
CA MET A 437 16.72 2.48 23.11
C MET A 437 15.90 1.96 24.28
N SER A 438 15.59 2.86 25.23
CA SER A 438 14.73 2.52 26.35
C SER A 438 13.24 2.58 25.99
N ALA A 439 12.43 1.91 26.78
CA ALA A 439 10.98 1.98 26.74
C ALA A 439 10.49 3.43 26.78
N GLY A 440 9.44 3.73 26.01
CA GLY A 440 8.90 5.08 25.86
C GLY A 440 9.72 5.98 24.93
N THR A 441 10.78 5.49 24.29
CA THR A 441 11.49 6.24 23.24
C THR A 441 10.59 6.36 22.00
N LYS A 442 10.49 7.57 21.45
CA LYS A 442 9.81 7.83 20.17
C LYS A 442 10.63 7.24 19.03
N LEU A 443 9.99 6.50 18.14
CA LEU A 443 10.61 6.03 16.92
C LEU A 443 10.75 7.19 15.93
N LEU A 444 11.95 7.35 15.39
CA LEU A 444 12.31 8.34 14.40
C LEU A 444 12.81 7.61 13.16
N LEU A 445 12.15 7.86 12.04
CA LEU A 445 12.53 7.38 10.71
C LEU A 445 12.97 8.56 9.86
N SER A 446 14.06 8.40 9.13
CA SER A 446 14.43 9.32 8.07
C SER A 446 13.47 9.19 6.89
N TYR A 447 12.80 10.30 6.53
CA TYR A 447 11.94 10.38 5.34
C TYR A 447 12.75 10.52 4.05
N ARG A 448 13.90 11.16 4.11
CA ARG A 448 14.88 11.24 3.03
C ARG A 448 16.19 10.58 3.45
N THR A 449 16.88 9.98 2.48
CA THR A 449 18.27 9.58 2.69
C THR A 449 19.08 10.85 3.00
N PRO A 450 19.91 10.86 4.05
CA PRO A 450 20.80 11.99 4.30
C PRO A 450 21.62 12.28 3.05
N CYS A 451 21.61 13.52 2.57
CA CYS A 451 22.53 13.90 1.52
C CYS A 451 23.94 13.99 2.11
N ALA A 452 24.96 13.72 1.28
CA ALA A 452 26.34 13.97 1.67
C ALA A 452 26.45 15.41 2.21
N PHE A 453 27.22 15.58 3.29
CA PHE A 453 27.40 16.87 3.96
C PHE A 453 26.19 17.44 4.69
N GLU A 454 25.14 16.67 4.98
CA GLU A 454 24.12 17.04 5.95
C GLU A 454 24.39 16.38 7.30
N SER A 455 24.87 17.15 8.28
CA SER A 455 25.04 16.65 9.65
C SER A 455 24.13 17.38 10.62
N TYR A 456 23.59 16.66 11.60
CA TYR A 456 22.81 17.23 12.71
C TYR A 456 23.56 18.33 13.47
N ALA A 457 24.91 18.29 13.43
CA ALA A 457 25.76 19.32 14.01
C ALA A 457 25.82 20.61 13.16
N GLN A 458 25.41 20.61 11.89
CA GLN A 458 25.48 21.80 11.04
C GLN A 458 24.36 22.82 11.31
N SER A 459 23.23 22.40 11.88
CA SER A 459 22.17 23.34 12.29
C SER A 459 22.51 24.11 13.57
N ARG A 460 23.53 23.68 14.34
CA ARG A 460 23.89 24.31 15.63
C ARG A 460 25.37 24.50 15.93
N SER A 461 26.30 23.85 15.25
CA SER A 461 27.74 23.95 15.52
C SER A 461 28.47 24.72 14.41
N LYS A 462 29.28 25.70 14.84
CA LYS A 462 30.20 26.47 14.01
C LYS A 462 31.35 25.54 13.55
N GLU A 463 31.10 24.64 12.60
CA GLU A 463 32.22 23.97 11.90
C GLU A 463 32.98 25.02 11.07
N ASP A 464 34.31 24.86 11.01
CA ASP A 464 35.18 25.73 10.23
C ASP A 464 34.89 25.53 8.73
N LYS A 465 34.43 26.60 8.06
CA LYS A 465 34.08 26.60 6.63
C LYS A 465 35.22 26.04 5.76
N ALA A 466 36.47 26.31 6.14
CA ALA A 466 37.64 25.82 5.39
C ALA A 466 37.84 24.29 5.52
N ALA A 467 37.43 23.69 6.63
CA ALA A 467 37.46 22.23 6.81
C ALA A 467 36.36 21.55 5.98
N LEU A 468 35.17 22.18 5.89
CA LEU A 468 34.04 21.69 5.10
C LEU A 468 34.34 21.71 3.59
N GLU A 469 34.90 22.80 3.07
CA GLU A 469 35.30 22.90 1.65
C GLU A 469 36.34 21.84 1.28
N LYS A 470 37.31 21.58 2.17
CA LYS A 470 38.29 20.50 1.99
C LYS A 470 37.61 19.12 2.00
N ARG A 471 36.65 18.90 2.90
CA ARG A 471 35.87 17.66 2.97
C ARG A 471 35.10 17.43 1.67
N HIS A 472 34.41 18.45 1.15
CA HIS A 472 33.70 18.38 -0.13
C HIS A 472 34.63 17.97 -1.27
N LYS A 473 35.80 18.61 -1.36
CA LYS A 473 36.80 18.30 -2.38
C LYS A 473 37.25 16.84 -2.32
N PHE A 474 37.62 16.35 -1.13
CA PHE A 474 38.09 14.98 -0.96
C PHE A 474 36.98 13.94 -1.19
N CYS A 475 35.74 14.24 -0.83
CA CYS A 475 34.59 13.39 -1.10
C CYS A 475 34.27 13.29 -2.60
N HIS A 476 34.37 14.39 -3.35
CA HIS A 476 34.26 14.34 -4.80
C HIS A 476 35.37 13.47 -5.41
N GLU A 477 36.62 13.68 -5.00
CA GLU A 477 37.74 12.88 -5.48
C GLU A 477 37.60 11.39 -5.12
N ALA A 478 37.11 11.10 -3.91
CA ALA A 478 36.77 9.76 -3.45
C ALA A 478 35.68 9.12 -4.32
N SER A 479 34.60 9.86 -4.61
CA SER A 479 33.52 9.35 -5.45
C SER A 479 33.96 9.09 -6.88
N ASP A 480 34.84 9.92 -7.44
CA ASP A 480 35.37 9.70 -8.79
C ASP A 480 36.29 8.47 -8.84
N LEU A 481 37.08 8.25 -7.78
CA LEU A 481 37.87 7.02 -7.64
C LEU A 481 37.00 5.78 -7.55
N LEU A 482 35.91 5.81 -6.80
CA LEU A 482 35.03 4.65 -6.65
C LEU A 482 34.29 4.29 -7.95
N LYS A 483 34.15 5.23 -8.89
CA LYS A 483 33.56 4.99 -10.22
C LYS A 483 34.50 4.29 -11.21
N THR A 484 35.81 4.23 -10.95
CA THR A 484 36.74 3.56 -11.87
C THR A 484 36.51 2.06 -11.91
N GLU A 485 36.76 1.43 -13.05
CA GLU A 485 36.73 -0.03 -13.19
C GLU A 485 37.69 -0.71 -12.21
N VAL A 486 37.37 -1.94 -11.78
CA VAL A 486 38.13 -2.70 -10.77
C VAL A 486 39.61 -2.78 -11.13
N LEU A 487 39.93 -3.10 -12.40
CA LEU A 487 41.31 -3.25 -12.89
C LEU A 487 42.09 -1.94 -12.92
N GLN A 488 41.40 -0.80 -12.93
CA GLN A 488 41.99 0.54 -12.98
C GLN A 488 41.97 1.23 -11.61
N PHE A 489 41.42 0.58 -10.57
CA PHE A 489 41.26 1.18 -9.26
C PHE A 489 42.60 1.40 -8.57
N ASN A 490 42.91 2.68 -8.30
CA ASN A 490 44.18 3.05 -7.68
C ASN A 490 44.09 3.03 -6.14
N PHE A 491 44.42 1.88 -5.54
CA PHE A 491 44.42 1.70 -4.08
C PHE A 491 45.33 2.70 -3.34
N ALA A 492 46.47 3.10 -3.91
CA ALA A 492 47.37 4.05 -3.27
C ALA A 492 46.75 5.45 -3.19
N LYS A 493 46.09 5.88 -4.27
CA LYS A 493 45.36 7.14 -4.33
C LYS A 493 44.14 7.10 -3.40
N ALA A 494 43.36 6.03 -3.40
CA ALA A 494 42.22 5.85 -2.50
C ALA A 494 42.63 5.94 -1.01
N ARG A 495 43.72 5.27 -0.61
CA ARG A 495 44.28 5.39 0.75
C ARG A 495 44.74 6.81 1.09
N THR A 496 45.24 7.55 0.10
CA THR A 496 45.68 8.94 0.28
C THR A 496 44.49 9.86 0.51
N VAL A 497 43.45 9.75 -0.32
CA VAL A 497 42.20 10.50 -0.19
C VAL A 497 41.52 10.16 1.13
N LEU A 498 41.47 8.89 1.53
CA LEU A 498 40.91 8.48 2.82
C LEU A 498 41.63 9.15 4.00
N LYS A 499 42.97 9.17 4.01
CA LYS A 499 43.76 9.86 5.04
C LYS A 499 43.55 11.37 5.04
N GLN A 500 43.38 11.98 3.87
CA GLN A 500 43.12 13.41 3.75
C GLN A 500 41.72 13.76 4.26
N LEU A 501 40.72 12.94 3.93
CA LEU A 501 39.35 13.06 4.40
C LEU A 501 39.27 12.90 5.92
N GLU A 502 39.99 11.92 6.48
CA GLU A 502 40.06 11.68 7.93
C GLU A 502 40.58 12.90 8.70
N LYS A 503 41.56 13.62 8.15
CA LYS A 503 42.09 14.86 8.74
C LYS A 503 41.09 16.03 8.77
N THR A 504 39.99 15.95 8.02
CA THR A 504 38.94 16.98 8.03
C THR A 504 37.96 16.83 9.20
N TYR A 505 38.07 15.75 9.99
CA TYR A 505 37.21 15.49 11.14
C TYR A 505 37.93 15.80 12.46
N ASN A 506 37.24 16.49 13.37
CA ASN A 506 37.78 16.86 14.68
C ASN A 506 37.34 15.86 15.78
N GLY A 507 38.32 15.28 16.48
CA GLY A 507 38.13 14.39 17.64
C GLY A 507 38.39 12.90 17.36
N LYS A 508 38.30 12.05 18.40
CA LYS A 508 38.38 10.59 18.26
C LYS A 508 37.11 10.05 17.55
N SER A 509 37.22 8.89 16.90
CA SER A 509 36.14 8.23 16.14
C SER A 509 34.97 7.79 17.02
N ALA A 510 35.24 7.39 18.27
CA ALA A 510 34.22 6.97 19.22
C ALA A 510 33.14 8.05 19.39
N ASN A 511 31.89 7.70 19.11
CA ASN A 511 30.67 8.49 19.30
C ASN A 511 30.44 9.66 18.32
N LYS A 512 31.12 9.73 17.17
CA LYS A 512 30.80 10.71 16.11
C LYS A 512 30.68 10.04 14.75
N VAL A 513 29.48 10.10 14.16
CA VAL A 513 29.19 9.62 12.80
C VAL A 513 29.94 10.46 11.76
N ARG A 514 30.71 9.79 10.90
CA ARG A 514 31.48 10.35 9.78
C ARG A 514 31.05 9.63 8.50
N LEU A 515 29.86 9.98 8.00
CA LEU A 515 29.18 9.26 6.94
C LEU A 515 30.06 9.08 5.69
N GLU A 516 30.69 10.16 5.25
CA GLU A 516 31.48 10.20 4.03
C GLU A 516 32.76 9.37 4.15
N LEU A 517 33.30 9.25 5.37
CA LEU A 517 34.47 8.41 5.65
C LEU A 517 34.09 6.93 5.64
N SER A 518 32.93 6.61 6.21
CA SER A 518 32.33 5.27 6.15
C SER A 518 32.04 4.83 4.72
N GLU A 519 31.43 5.69 3.90
CA GLU A 519 31.13 5.40 2.49
C GLU A 519 32.38 5.08 1.67
N LEU A 520 33.45 5.87 1.84
CA LEU A 520 34.71 5.58 1.16
C LEU A 520 35.31 4.26 1.63
N CYS A 521 35.30 3.98 2.94
CA CYS A 521 35.79 2.70 3.46
C CYS A 521 35.01 1.50 2.93
N PHE A 522 33.67 1.57 2.87
CA PHE A 522 32.85 0.51 2.25
C PHE A 522 33.12 0.37 0.75
N GLY A 523 33.17 1.47 0.00
CA GLY A 523 33.50 1.40 -1.41
C GLY A 523 34.89 0.80 -1.66
N MET A 524 35.86 1.06 -0.79
CA MET A 524 37.18 0.42 -0.84
C MET A 524 37.15 -1.06 -0.45
N SER A 525 36.29 -1.48 0.50
CA SER A 525 36.18 -2.88 0.90
C SER A 525 35.71 -3.75 -0.26
N ASP A 526 34.73 -3.29 -1.05
CA ASP A 526 34.25 -4.00 -2.23
C ASP A 526 35.40 -4.23 -3.24
N ARG A 527 36.20 -3.18 -3.51
CA ARG A 527 37.36 -3.29 -4.40
C ARG A 527 38.43 -4.23 -3.89
N TYR A 528 38.65 -4.28 -2.57
CA TYR A 528 39.57 -5.23 -1.97
C TYR A 528 39.06 -6.67 -2.08
N THR A 529 37.76 -6.91 -1.93
CA THR A 529 37.14 -8.21 -2.16
C THR A 529 37.30 -8.68 -3.60
N ASP A 530 36.97 -7.82 -4.57
CA ASP A 530 37.11 -8.09 -6.00
C ASP A 530 38.56 -8.44 -6.40
N SER A 531 39.54 -7.92 -5.65
CA SER A 531 40.97 -8.12 -5.87
C SER A 531 41.59 -9.23 -5.01
N GLY A 532 40.79 -10.00 -4.26
CA GLY A 532 41.27 -11.08 -3.39
C GLY A 532 42.06 -10.62 -2.15
N MET A 533 41.99 -9.35 -1.77
CA MET A 533 42.75 -8.74 -0.67
C MET A 533 41.96 -8.79 0.66
N HIS A 534 41.66 -10.00 1.14
CA HIS A 534 40.74 -10.21 2.27
C HIS A 534 41.12 -9.50 3.58
N ALA A 535 42.41 -9.38 3.89
CA ALA A 535 42.86 -8.68 5.11
C ALA A 535 42.58 -7.17 5.05
N ASP A 536 42.74 -6.55 3.88
CA ASP A 536 42.42 -5.13 3.67
C ASP A 536 40.92 -4.89 3.64
N PHE A 537 40.15 -5.82 3.08
CA PHE A 537 38.69 -5.84 3.18
C PHE A 537 38.24 -5.75 4.65
N VAL A 538 38.70 -6.68 5.51
CA VAL A 538 38.31 -6.68 6.94
C VAL A 538 38.68 -5.36 7.62
N ARG A 539 39.90 -4.85 7.36
CA ARG A 539 40.34 -3.55 7.93
C ARG A 539 39.43 -2.40 7.51
N MET A 540 39.01 -2.36 6.25
CA MET A 540 38.13 -1.30 5.75
C MET A 540 36.71 -1.42 6.29
N ILE A 541 36.18 -2.63 6.44
CA ILE A 541 34.87 -2.87 7.09
C ILE A 541 34.89 -2.45 8.56
N VAL A 542 35.92 -2.81 9.32
CA VAL A 542 36.04 -2.37 10.71
C VAL A 542 36.10 -0.84 10.76
N LYS A 543 36.94 -0.23 9.93
CA LYS A 543 37.08 1.24 9.88
C LYS A 543 35.79 1.95 9.45
N SER A 544 35.00 1.38 8.54
CA SER A 544 33.71 1.95 8.16
C SER A 544 32.72 1.92 9.32
N LEU A 545 32.61 0.79 10.03
CA LEU A 545 31.76 0.67 11.21
C LEU A 545 32.20 1.61 12.35
N GLU A 546 33.49 1.70 12.64
CA GLU A 546 34.02 2.67 13.61
C GLU A 546 33.71 4.12 13.21
N SER A 547 33.71 4.42 11.91
CA SER A 547 33.36 5.75 11.38
C SER A 547 31.88 6.06 11.53
N LEU A 548 31.02 5.06 11.63
CA LEU A 548 29.61 5.21 11.98
C LEU A 548 29.38 5.30 13.51
N GLY A 549 30.46 5.26 14.31
CA GLY A 549 30.39 5.37 15.76
C GLY A 549 30.22 4.03 16.48
N PHE A 550 30.26 2.89 15.78
CA PHE A 550 30.26 1.58 16.42
C PHE A 550 31.59 1.32 17.14
N VAL A 551 31.53 0.63 18.27
CA VAL A 551 32.72 0.12 18.97
C VAL A 551 32.85 -1.36 18.63
N ILE A 552 33.86 -1.72 17.83
CA ILE A 552 34.10 -3.10 17.43
C ILE A 552 35.00 -3.78 18.46
N VAL A 553 34.46 -4.79 19.13
CA VAL A 553 35.20 -5.60 20.11
C VAL A 553 35.47 -6.95 19.49
N ALA A 554 36.75 -7.32 19.34
CA ALA A 554 37.13 -8.67 18.96
C ALA A 554 36.87 -9.61 20.14
N PHE A 555 36.05 -10.64 19.94
CA PHE A 555 35.92 -11.75 20.87
C PHE A 555 36.67 -12.95 20.30
N GLU A 556 37.70 -13.42 21.00
CA GLU A 556 38.26 -14.74 20.74
C GLU A 556 37.29 -15.78 21.29
N THR A 557 36.56 -16.43 20.39
CA THR A 557 35.91 -17.70 20.74
C THR A 557 37.01 -18.73 20.89
N ILE A 558 37.39 -19.03 22.12
CA ILE A 558 38.20 -20.21 22.42
C ILE A 558 37.30 -21.41 22.09
N LEU A 559 37.49 -21.96 20.89
CA LEU A 559 36.86 -23.21 20.42
C LEU A 559 37.44 -24.41 21.17
#